data_AF-B9VTP2-F1
#
_entry.id   AF-B9VTP2-F1
#
_cell.length_a   1.000
_cell.length_b   1.000
_cell.length_c   1.000
_cell.angle_alpha   90.00
_cell.angle_beta   90.00
_cell.angle_gamma   90.00
#
_symmetry.space_group_name_H-M   'P 1'
#
loop_
_entity.id
_entity.type
_entity.pdbx_description
1 polymer ?
#
loop_
_entity_poly.entity_id
_entity_poly.type
_entity_poly.pdbx_seq_one_letter_code
_entity_poly.pdbx_strand_id
1 'polypeptide(L)' 'MVAELMPDAKITDNDVFYKIERDGLLSFDMNELSDRLGKPYTVHDFLVNMTTYYGRIVVKDHEIEIHSEILPERFRD' A
#
# COMPACT_ATOMS: atom_id res chain seq x y z
N MET A 1 -7.03 -5.64 8.41
CA MET A 1 -6.30 -5.63 7.12
C MET A 1 -4.79 -5.62 7.32
N VAL A 2 -4.10 -4.50 7.60
CA VAL A 2 -2.62 -4.49 7.62
C VAL A 2 -2.05 -5.42 8.69
N ALA A 3 -2.49 -5.31 9.96
CA ALA A 3 -2.05 -6.23 11.02
C ALA A 3 -2.50 -7.69 10.82
N GLU A 4 -3.52 -7.94 9.97
CA GLU A 4 -4.03 -9.29 9.69
C GLU A 4 -3.27 -9.97 8.54
N LEU A 5 -3.00 -9.22 7.46
CA LEU A 5 -2.40 -9.71 6.22
C LEU A 5 -0.88 -9.56 6.18
N MET A 6 -0.37 -8.56 6.91
CA MET A 6 1.04 -8.24 7.04
C MET A 6 1.39 -8.15 8.54
N PRO A 7 1.35 -9.28 9.26
CA PRO A 7 1.56 -9.31 10.71
C PRO A 7 2.97 -8.85 11.13
N ASP A 8 3.90 -8.87 10.19
CA ASP A 8 5.27 -8.36 10.32
C ASP A 8 5.39 -6.84 10.08
N ALA A 9 4.32 -6.18 9.62
CA ALA A 9 4.31 -4.72 9.48
C ALA A 9 4.21 -4.03 10.85
N LYS A 10 5.01 -2.99 11.03
CA LYS A 10 4.93 -2.07 12.16
C LYS A 10 3.96 -0.93 11.84
N ILE A 11 2.94 -0.76 12.67
CA ILE A 11 1.97 0.34 12.58
C ILE A 11 2.23 1.31 13.73
N THR A 12 2.44 2.59 13.41
CA THR A 12 2.59 3.66 14.39
C THR A 12 1.48 4.69 14.20
N ASP A 13 0.70 4.91 15.24
CA ASP A 13 -0.29 5.98 15.31
C ASP A 13 0.40 7.31 15.60
N ASN A 14 0.27 8.29 14.71
CA ASN A 14 0.78 9.65 14.86
C ASN A 14 -0.37 10.68 14.96
N ASP A 15 -1.52 10.25 15.50
CA ASP A 15 -2.76 11.00 15.73
C ASP A 15 -3.50 11.36 14.44
N VAL A 16 -2.88 12.15 13.57
CA VAL A 16 -3.48 12.64 12.32
C VAL A 16 -3.16 11.78 11.09
N PHE A 17 -2.24 10.82 11.23
CA PHE A 17 -1.91 9.84 10.21
C PHE A 17 -1.37 8.55 10.82
N TYR A 18 -1.42 7.47 10.04
CA TYR A 18 -0.76 6.22 10.38
C TYR A 18 0.52 6.06 9.58
N LYS A 19 1.61 5.71 10.27
CA LYS A 19 2.85 5.27 9.63
C LYS A 19 2.86 3.75 9.60
N ILE A 20 3.05 3.19 8.41
CA ILE A 20 3.11 1.74 8.19
C ILE A 20 4.48 1.43 7.61
N GLU A 21 5.22 0.53 8.26
CA GLU A 21 6.57 0.13 7.87
C GLU A 21 6.63 -1.39 7.79
N ARG A 22 7.30 -1.90 6.75
CA ARG A 22 7.52 -3.34 6.55
C ARG A 22 8.75 -3.55 5.68
N ASP A 23 9.45 -4.66 5.90
CA ASP A 23 10.57 -5.05 5.06
C ASP A 23 10.08 -5.59 3.71
N GLY A 24 10.80 -5.27 2.63
CA GLY A 24 10.53 -5.79 1.28
C GLY A 24 9.38 -5.10 0.55
N LEU A 25 8.13 -5.37 0.96
CA LEU A 25 6.95 -4.99 0.19
C LEU A 25 5.74 -4.69 1.07
N LEU A 26 5.13 -3.52 0.85
CA LEU A 26 3.74 -3.24 1.20
C LEU A 26 2.86 -3.42 -0.04
N SER A 27 1.81 -4.24 0.05
CA SER A 27 0.79 -4.33 -1.01
C SER A 27 -0.61 -4.06 -0.43
N PHE A 28 -1.41 -3.32 -1.20
CA PHE A 28 -2.78 -2.95 -0.87
C PHE A 28 -3.69 -3.26 -2.07
N ASP A 29 -4.58 -4.24 -1.91
CA ASP A 29 -5.60 -4.61 -2.89
C ASP A 29 -6.90 -3.82 -2.65
N MET A 30 -7.30 -3.04 -3.65
CA MET A 30 -8.50 -2.20 -3.60
C MET A 30 -9.79 -3.01 -3.70
N ASN A 31 -9.79 -4.19 -4.32
CA ASN A 31 -10.96 -5.07 -4.33
C ASN A 31 -11.26 -5.55 -2.91
N GLU A 32 -10.24 -6.01 -2.17
CA GLU A 32 -10.40 -6.45 -0.78
C GLU A 32 -10.85 -5.28 0.12
N LEU A 33 -10.25 -4.10 -0.07
CA LEU A 33 -10.64 -2.89 0.66
C LEU A 33 -12.07 -2.47 0.36
N SER A 34 -12.47 -2.48 -0.92
CA SER A 34 -13.83 -2.16 -1.38
C SER A 34 -14.85 -3.10 -0.74
N ASP A 35 -14.58 -4.40 -0.73
CA ASP A 35 -15.44 -5.42 -0.12
C ASP A 35 -15.59 -5.21 1.39
N ARG A 36 -14.48 -4.93 2.10
CA ARG A 36 -14.50 -4.66 3.55
C ARG A 36 -15.21 -3.36 3.89
N LEU A 37 -15.09 -2.34 3.04
CA LEU A 37 -15.70 -1.03 3.24
C LEU A 37 -17.19 -1.02 2.85
N GLY A 38 -17.64 -2.01 2.07
CA GLY A 38 -19.02 -2.13 1.58
C GLY A 38 -19.40 -1.07 0.55
N LYS A 39 -18.41 -0.45 -0.11
CA LYS A 39 -18.61 0.57 -1.16
C LYS A 39 -17.44 0.56 -2.13
N PRO A 40 -17.64 1.02 -3.39
CA PRO A 40 -16.56 1.15 -4.35
C PRO A 40 -15.40 1.95 -3.77
N TYR A 41 -14.21 1.38 -3.87
CA TYR A 41 -12.96 2.01 -3.45
C TYR A 41 -11.88 1.67 -4.47
N THR A 42 -11.36 2.70 -5.14
CA THR A 42 -10.39 2.54 -6.23
C THR A 42 -8.99 2.92 -5.78
N VAL A 43 -8.02 2.59 -6.62
CA VAL A 43 -6.62 3.01 -6.45
C VAL A 43 -6.53 4.54 -6.34
N HIS A 44 -7.33 5.29 -7.10
CA HIS A 44 -7.34 6.75 -7.02
C HIS A 44 -7.87 7.26 -5.67
N ASP A 45 -8.89 6.61 -5.11
CA ASP A 45 -9.44 6.97 -3.79
C ASP A 45 -8.43 6.72 -2.66
N PHE A 46 -7.64 5.66 -2.78
CA PHE A 46 -6.54 5.37 -1.86
C PHE A 46 -5.44 6.44 -1.97
N LEU A 47 -5.00 6.76 -3.19
CA LEU A 47 -3.94 7.74 -3.41
C LEU A 47 -4.30 9.16 -2.95
N VAL A 48 -5.58 9.53 -2.91
CA VAL A 48 -6.05 10.80 -2.31
C VAL A 48 -5.74 10.88 -0.81
N ASN A 49 -5.76 9.74 -0.11
CA ASN A 49 -5.53 9.68 1.35
C ASN A 49 -4.09 9.29 1.71
N MET A 50 -3.30 8.79 0.74
CA MET A 50 -1.92 8.43 0.96
C MET A 50 -1.03 9.68 1.02
N THR A 51 -0.60 10.05 2.23
CA THR A 51 0.16 11.29 2.44
C THR A 51 1.58 11.24 1.87
N THR A 52 2.30 10.13 2.06
CA THR A 52 3.70 9.96 1.64
C THR A 52 4.09 8.49 1.65
N TYR A 53 5.19 8.14 0.98
CA TYR A 53 5.78 6.80 0.98
C TYR A 53 7.31 6.85 0.91
N TYR A 54 7.96 5.83 1.46
CA TYR A 54 9.39 5.57 1.28
C TYR A 54 9.58 4.25 0.54
N GLY A 55 10.22 4.29 -0.63
CA GLY A 55 10.39 3.14 -1.52
C GLY A 55 9.99 3.44 -2.95
N ARG A 56 9.87 2.40 -3.77
CA ARG A 56 9.38 2.49 -5.16
C ARG A 56 7.92 2.08 -5.21
N ILE A 57 7.04 3.04 -5.49
CA ILE A 57 5.62 2.76 -5.72
C ILE A 57 5.39 2.21 -7.13
N VAL A 58 4.56 1.17 -7.22
CA VAL A 58 4.00 0.63 -8.45
C VAL A 58 2.48 0.67 -8.29
N VAL A 59 1.81 1.28 -9.27
CA VAL A 59 0.35 1.44 -9.28
C VAL A 59 -0.19 0.59 -10.42
N LYS A 60 -1.01 -0.40 -10.09
CA LYS A 60 -1.73 -1.26 -11.03
C LYS A 60 -3.23 -0.90 -11.03
N ASP A 61 -4.05 -1.60 -11.80
CA ASP A 61 -5.48 -1.30 -11.93
C ASP A 61 -6.25 -1.34 -10.60
N HIS A 62 -5.96 -2.31 -9.74
CA HIS A 62 -6.64 -2.51 -8.45
C HIS A 62 -5.68 -2.73 -7.28
N GLU A 63 -4.37 -2.58 -7.48
CA GLU A 63 -3.35 -2.88 -6.47
C GLU A 63 -2.29 -1.78 -6.42
N ILE A 64 -1.87 -1.43 -5.22
CA ILE A 64 -0.72 -0.54 -4.97
C ILE A 64 0.36 -1.33 -4.25
N GLU A 65 1.57 -1.28 -4.79
CA GLU A 65 2.76 -1.88 -4.18
C GLU A 65 3.80 -0.81 -3.85
N ILE A 66 4.48 -0.94 -2.71
CA ILE A 66 5.62 -0.10 -2.32
C ILE A 66 6.79 -1.02 -1.98
N HIS A 67 7.80 -1.01 -2.84
CA HIS A 67 9.00 -1.85 -2.72
C HIS A 67 10.11 -1.12 -1.97
N SER A 68 10.76 -1.80 -1.03
CA SER A 68 11.93 -1.25 -0.32
C SER A 68 13.17 -1.17 -1.20
N GLU A 69 13.26 -2.05 -2.20
CA GLU A 69 14.35 -2.08 -3.17
C GLU A 69 13.95 -1.42 -4.51
N ILE A 70 14.94 -0.91 -5.22
CA ILE A 70 14.78 -0.49 -6.61
C ILE A 70 14.68 -1.78 -7.44
N LEU A 71 13.50 -2.07 -8.00
CA LEU A 71 13.34 -3.19 -8.92
C LEU A 71 14.39 -3.06 -10.05
N PRO A 72 15.12 -4.14 -10.41
CA PRO A 72 16.22 -4.07 -11.38
C PRO A 72 15.78 -3.46 -12.72
N GLU A 73 16.70 -2.76 -13.40
CA GLU A 73 16.47 -2.12 -14.72
C GLU A 73 15.87 -3.06 -15.79
N ARG A 74 15.95 -4.38 -15.60
CA ARG A 74 15.46 -5.43 -16.51
C ARG A 74 13.93 -5.53 -16.62
N PHE A 75 13.15 -4.79 -15.83
CA PHE A 75 11.69 -4.72 -15.97
C PHE A 75 11.22 -3.48 -16.76
N ARG A 76 12.08 -2.88 -17.59
CA ARG A 76 11.78 -1.72 -18.46
C ARG A 76 11.31 -2.09 -19.89
N ASP A 77 11.07 -3.37 -20.18
CA ASP A 77 10.57 -3.83 -21.50
C ASP A 77 9.04 -3.94 -21.53
#